data_AF-A0A1M7T1D3-F1
#
_entry.id   AF-A0A1M7T1D3-F1
#
_cell.length_a   1.000
_cell.length_b   1.000
_cell.length_c   1.000
_cell.angle_alpha   90.00
_cell.angle_beta   90.00
_cell.angle_gamma   90.00
#
_symmetry.space_group_name_H-M   'P 1'
#
loop_
_entity.id
_entity.type
_entity.pdbx_description
1 polymer ?
#
loop_
_entity_poly.entity_id
_entity_poly.type
_entity_poly.pdbx_seq_one_letter_code
_entity_poly.pdbx_strand_id
1 'polypeptide(L)'
;MKSAVFRNNPLFLRNEFEVDSKWQLPLIRKQNFEIDGVGLIAISDTKYNDKETNRKKGVHFFVDDYKFENVYRNPERALVRLSQYAFICTPDFSTYTNMHYWRQLESIAHSRWCGAFWQDQGQNVLPTISWGLKDSYEFCFSAVEKGSMVVIGMIGCKHSKE
;
A
#
# COMPACT_ATOMS: atom_id res chain seq x y z
N MET A 1 -28.52 -10.82 -6.12
CA MET A 1 -27.31 -11.56 -6.56
C MET A 1 -27.14 -12.77 -5.65
N LYS A 2 -26.99 -14.01 -6.19
CA LYS A 2 -27.02 -15.24 -5.37
C LYS A 2 -25.72 -15.41 -4.56
N SER A 3 -25.80 -15.93 -3.33
CA SER A 3 -24.68 -16.07 -2.37
C SER A 3 -23.47 -16.83 -2.92
N ALA A 4 -23.66 -17.78 -3.83
CA ALA A 4 -22.59 -18.54 -4.47
C ALA A 4 -21.66 -17.66 -5.35
N VAL A 5 -22.19 -16.60 -5.97
CA VAL A 5 -21.41 -15.71 -6.83
C VAL A 5 -20.47 -14.84 -6.00
N PHE A 6 -20.90 -14.39 -4.82
CA PHE A 6 -20.05 -13.62 -3.91
C PHE A 6 -18.91 -14.44 -3.32
N ARG A 7 -19.15 -15.72 -2.99
CA ARG A 7 -18.15 -16.62 -2.43
C ARG A 7 -17.02 -16.99 -3.40
N ASN A 8 -17.16 -16.65 -4.68
CA ASN A 8 -16.13 -16.88 -5.70
C ASN A 8 -15.64 -15.56 -6.31
N ASN A 9 -16.08 -14.39 -5.81
CA ASN A 9 -15.62 -13.11 -6.33
C ASN A 9 -14.26 -12.78 -5.70
N PRO A 10 -13.16 -12.74 -6.49
CA PRO A 10 -11.82 -12.48 -5.96
C PRO A 10 -11.74 -11.12 -5.27
N LEU A 11 -12.39 -10.08 -5.83
CA LEU A 11 -12.44 -8.76 -5.21
C LEU A 11 -13.18 -8.72 -3.87
N PHE A 12 -14.06 -9.69 -3.62
CA PHE A 12 -14.72 -9.83 -2.32
C PHE A 12 -13.88 -10.63 -1.33
N LEU A 13 -13.23 -11.71 -1.78
CA LEU A 13 -12.51 -12.63 -0.91
C LEU A 13 -11.08 -12.18 -0.56
N ARG A 14 -10.40 -11.49 -1.49
CA ARG A 14 -9.03 -10.96 -1.30
C ARG A 14 -8.00 -12.02 -0.92
N ASN A 15 -8.18 -13.25 -1.40
CA ASN A 15 -7.41 -14.44 -1.00
C ASN A 15 -6.53 -15.00 -2.14
N GLU A 16 -6.20 -14.18 -3.13
CA GLU A 16 -5.45 -14.62 -4.31
C GLU A 16 -3.94 -14.70 -4.08
N PHE A 17 -3.43 -14.04 -3.03
CA PHE A 17 -2.00 -13.88 -2.77
C PHE A 17 -1.53 -14.73 -1.61
N GLU A 18 -0.24 -15.12 -1.64
CA GLU A 18 0.41 -15.74 -0.50
C GLU A 18 0.44 -14.78 0.69
N VAL A 19 0.28 -15.33 1.90
CA VAL A 19 0.14 -14.54 3.13
C VAL A 19 1.18 -14.92 4.18
N ASP A 20 1.44 -14.00 5.11
CA ASP A 20 2.24 -14.32 6.29
C ASP A 20 1.52 -15.29 7.24
N SER A 21 2.29 -16.00 8.06
CA SER A 21 1.73 -17.03 8.94
C SER A 21 0.91 -16.44 10.10
N LYS A 22 1.31 -15.28 10.64
CA LYS A 22 0.74 -14.74 11.88
C LYS A 22 -0.56 -13.98 11.64
N TRP A 23 -0.56 -13.08 10.66
CA TRP A 23 -1.65 -12.13 10.47
C TRP A 23 -2.48 -12.42 9.21
N GLN A 24 -2.04 -13.38 8.38
CA GLN A 24 -2.63 -13.71 7.09
C GLN A 24 -2.68 -12.48 6.14
N LEU A 25 -1.66 -11.62 6.23
CA LEU A 25 -1.49 -10.45 5.39
C LEU A 25 -0.78 -10.82 4.08
N PRO A 26 -1.24 -10.30 2.91
CA PRO A 26 -0.60 -10.56 1.62
C PRO A 26 0.89 -10.17 1.61
N LEU A 27 1.74 -11.08 1.16
CA LEU A 27 3.18 -10.86 1.10
C LEU A 27 3.55 -9.88 -0.02
N ILE A 28 4.36 -8.89 0.32
CA ILE A 28 5.07 -8.03 -0.63
C ILE A 28 6.48 -8.58 -0.77
N ARG A 29 6.84 -8.94 -2.01
CA ARG A 29 8.13 -9.53 -2.36
C ARG A 29 9.19 -8.47 -2.57
N LYS A 30 10.43 -8.83 -2.31
CA LYS A 30 11.57 -7.96 -2.59
C LYS A 30 11.70 -7.78 -4.11
N GLN A 31 11.80 -6.53 -4.53
CA GLN A 31 12.12 -6.17 -5.91
C GLN A 31 13.44 -5.39 -5.94
N ASN A 32 14.25 -5.62 -6.98
CA ASN A 32 15.48 -4.89 -7.22
C ASN A 32 15.26 -3.96 -8.41
N PHE A 33 15.17 -2.66 -8.15
CA PHE A 33 15.14 -1.61 -9.15
C PHE A 33 15.84 -0.36 -8.62
N GLU A 34 16.36 0.45 -9.52
CA GLU A 34 17.08 1.68 -9.17
C GLU A 34 16.09 2.79 -8.77
N ILE A 35 16.42 3.51 -7.70
CA ILE A 35 15.63 4.66 -7.21
C ILE A 35 16.45 5.96 -7.18
N ASP A 36 17.68 5.93 -7.72
CA ASP A 36 18.59 7.07 -7.65
C ASP A 36 18.07 8.24 -8.48
N GLY A 37 18.01 9.42 -7.85
CA GLY A 37 17.51 10.64 -8.49
C GLY A 37 16.00 10.64 -8.78
N VAL A 38 15.23 9.69 -8.23
CA VAL A 38 13.78 9.62 -8.46
C VAL A 38 13.04 10.58 -7.53
N GLY A 39 12.31 11.52 -8.12
CA GLY A 39 11.38 12.38 -7.38
C GLY A 39 10.11 11.64 -6.99
N LEU A 40 9.33 12.22 -6.07
CA LEU A 40 8.04 11.68 -5.64
C LEU A 40 6.87 12.58 -6.10
N ILE A 41 5.70 11.96 -6.29
CA ILE A 41 4.44 12.64 -6.58
C ILE A 41 3.31 12.04 -5.72
N ALA A 42 2.44 12.90 -5.19
CA ALA A 42 1.31 12.45 -4.38
C ALA A 42 0.25 11.79 -5.28
N ILE A 43 -0.40 10.74 -4.77
CA ILE A 43 -1.51 10.06 -5.46
C ILE A 43 -2.61 11.03 -5.95
N SER A 44 -2.86 12.11 -5.20
CA SER A 44 -3.84 13.15 -5.55
C SER A 44 -3.46 13.95 -6.79
N ASP A 45 -2.17 14.04 -7.11
CA ASP A 45 -1.65 14.83 -8.22
C ASP A 45 -1.42 14.01 -9.48
N THR A 46 -1.54 12.69 -9.39
CA THR A 46 -1.38 11.77 -10.53
C THR A 46 -2.55 11.87 -11.51
N LYS A 47 -2.24 11.89 -12.81
CA LYS A 47 -3.23 11.99 -13.89
C LYS A 47 -3.14 10.81 -14.87
N TYR A 48 -4.22 10.55 -15.58
CA TYR A 48 -4.16 9.70 -16.78
C TYR A 48 -3.32 10.40 -17.84
N ASN A 49 -2.45 9.64 -18.53
CA ASN A 49 -1.54 10.17 -19.55
C ASN A 49 -0.74 11.39 -19.06
N ASP A 50 -0.08 11.24 -17.91
CA ASP A 50 0.73 12.30 -17.30
C ASP A 50 1.95 12.65 -18.16
N LYS A 51 2.58 13.78 -17.85
CA LYS A 51 3.79 14.26 -18.52
C LYS A 51 4.96 13.33 -18.25
N GLU A 52 5.85 13.21 -19.22
CA GLU A 52 7.07 12.38 -19.13
C GLU A 52 7.92 12.69 -17.88
N THR A 53 7.97 13.96 -17.46
CA THR A 53 8.68 14.36 -16.25
C THR A 53 8.07 13.82 -14.95
N ASN A 54 6.75 13.59 -14.92
CA ASN A 54 6.06 12.99 -13.78
C ASN A 54 6.10 11.46 -13.82
N ARG A 55 6.07 10.84 -15.00
CA ARG A 55 6.19 9.38 -15.17
C ARG A 55 7.49 8.82 -14.59
N LYS A 56 8.56 9.63 -14.58
CA LYS A 56 9.84 9.28 -13.97
C LYS A 56 9.84 9.32 -12.43
N LYS A 57 8.74 9.72 -11.79
CA LYS A 57 8.60 9.82 -10.34
C LYS A 57 7.96 8.57 -9.74
N GLY A 58 8.22 8.34 -8.45
CA GLY A 58 7.49 7.37 -7.65
C GLY A 58 6.21 7.98 -7.07
N VAL A 59 5.14 7.18 -6.96
CA VAL A 59 3.86 7.62 -6.38
C VAL A 59 3.82 7.33 -4.89
N HIS A 60 3.52 8.32 -4.05
CA HIS A 60 3.32 8.15 -2.61
C HIS A 60 1.89 8.46 -2.16
N PHE A 61 1.55 7.97 -0.98
CA PHE A 61 0.21 8.05 -0.39
C PHE A 61 0.14 8.88 0.90
N PHE A 62 1.17 9.70 1.17
CA PHE A 62 1.24 10.65 2.30
C PHE A 62 0.27 11.84 2.16
N VAL A 63 -1.02 11.52 2.08
CA VAL A 63 -2.16 12.43 2.00
C VAL A 63 -3.30 11.81 2.82
N ASP A 64 -4.43 12.51 2.97
CA ASP A 64 -5.56 11.97 3.72
C ASP A 64 -6.18 10.73 3.03
N ASP A 65 -6.55 9.71 3.82
CA ASP A 65 -7.12 8.43 3.35
C ASP A 65 -8.24 8.59 2.33
N TYR A 66 -9.15 9.56 2.50
CA TYR A 66 -10.29 9.76 1.59
C TYR A 66 -9.86 10.08 0.15
N LYS A 67 -8.64 10.58 -0.06
CA LYS A 67 -8.11 10.89 -1.40
C LYS A 67 -7.70 9.63 -2.17
N PHE A 68 -7.53 8.50 -1.48
CA PHE A 68 -7.11 7.25 -2.09
C PHE A 68 -7.86 6.01 -1.59
N GLU A 69 -8.89 6.12 -0.75
CA GLU A 69 -9.66 4.96 -0.28
C GLU A 69 -10.16 4.05 -1.41
N ASN A 70 -10.38 4.65 -2.58
CA ASN A 70 -10.86 3.95 -3.75
C ASN A 70 -9.82 3.02 -4.39
N VAL A 71 -8.52 3.18 -4.09
CA VAL A 71 -7.47 2.32 -4.69
C VAL A 71 -7.60 0.86 -4.24
N TYR A 72 -8.05 0.63 -3.01
CA TYR A 72 -8.33 -0.72 -2.52
C TYR A 72 -9.66 -1.27 -3.06
N ARG A 73 -10.68 -0.41 -3.18
CA ARG A 73 -12.01 -0.82 -3.68
C ARG A 73 -12.03 -1.10 -5.18
N ASN A 74 -11.29 -0.31 -5.96
CA ASN A 74 -11.22 -0.37 -7.41
C ASN A 74 -9.75 -0.42 -7.89
N PRO A 75 -9.02 -1.50 -7.58
CA PRO A 75 -7.58 -1.59 -7.77
C PRO A 75 -7.17 -1.56 -9.24
N GLU A 76 -7.94 -2.21 -10.12
CA GLU A 76 -7.71 -2.17 -11.57
C GLU A 76 -7.78 -0.74 -12.12
N ARG A 77 -8.79 0.04 -11.70
CA ARG A 77 -8.95 1.43 -12.14
C ARG A 77 -7.80 2.31 -11.66
N ALA A 78 -7.34 2.08 -10.43
CA ALA A 78 -6.16 2.77 -9.90
C ALA A 78 -4.92 2.41 -10.71
N LEU A 79 -4.72 1.12 -11.03
CA LEU A 79 -3.57 0.63 -11.78
C LEU A 79 -3.47 1.22 -13.18
N VAL A 80 -4.58 1.40 -13.92
CA VAL A 80 -4.57 2.07 -15.23
C VAL A 80 -3.92 3.45 -15.15
N ARG A 81 -4.13 4.17 -14.05
CA ARG A 81 -3.51 5.48 -13.82
C ARG A 81 -2.07 5.35 -13.32
N LEU A 82 -1.78 4.37 -12.46
CA LEU A 82 -0.52 4.28 -11.72
C LEU A 82 0.60 3.54 -12.45
N SER A 83 0.28 2.71 -13.43
CA SER A 83 1.28 1.88 -14.14
C SER A 83 2.27 2.67 -15.00
N GLN A 84 2.02 3.95 -15.23
CA GLN A 84 2.91 4.83 -16.00
C GLN A 84 4.04 5.44 -15.17
N TYR A 85 4.07 5.24 -13.85
CA TYR A 85 5.05 5.84 -12.95
C TYR A 85 6.21 4.87 -12.68
N ALA A 86 7.38 5.40 -12.27
CA ALA A 86 8.60 4.61 -12.09
C ALA A 86 8.45 3.49 -11.04
N PHE A 87 7.74 3.79 -9.95
CA PHE A 87 7.32 2.84 -8.93
C PHE A 87 6.13 3.39 -8.14
N ILE A 88 5.48 2.53 -7.38
CA ILE A 88 4.30 2.86 -6.57
C ILE A 88 4.60 2.46 -5.12
N CYS A 89 4.50 3.40 -4.18
CA CYS A 89 4.52 3.07 -2.76
C CYS A 89 3.17 2.47 -2.36
N THR A 90 3.12 1.51 -1.44
CA THR A 90 1.82 0.99 -0.99
C THR A 90 0.99 2.08 -0.28
N PRO A 91 -0.35 2.00 -0.31
CA PRO A 91 -1.21 2.98 0.35
C PRO A 91 -0.88 3.08 1.83
N ASP A 92 -0.78 4.31 2.34
CA ASP A 92 -0.49 4.60 3.75
C ASP A 92 -1.80 4.87 4.50
N PHE A 93 -2.64 3.84 4.63
CA PHE A 93 -3.90 3.96 5.38
C PHE A 93 -3.61 4.26 6.84
N SER A 94 -4.40 5.18 7.41
CA SER A 94 -4.17 5.69 8.76
C SER A 94 -4.24 4.58 9.81
N THR A 95 -3.26 4.58 10.73
CA THR A 95 -3.21 3.74 11.94
C THR A 95 -3.16 4.61 13.20
N TYR A 96 -4.22 5.39 13.45
CA TYR A 96 -4.25 6.32 14.57
C TYR A 96 -4.13 5.59 15.92
N THR A 97 -3.49 6.24 16.89
CA THR A 97 -3.25 5.68 18.24
C THR A 97 -4.54 5.37 19.01
N ASN A 98 -5.65 6.05 18.68
CA ASN A 98 -6.97 5.82 19.25
C ASN A 98 -7.82 4.80 18.47
N MET A 99 -7.33 4.27 17.35
CA MET A 99 -7.99 3.15 16.66
C MET A 99 -7.73 1.85 17.42
N HIS A 100 -8.75 1.00 17.55
CA HIS A 100 -8.56 -0.37 18.03
C HIS A 100 -7.64 -1.16 17.08
N TYR A 101 -6.88 -2.12 17.62
CA TYR A 101 -5.90 -2.88 16.83
C TYR A 101 -6.47 -3.57 15.59
N TRP A 102 -7.70 -4.05 15.64
CA TRP A 102 -8.33 -4.69 14.47
C TRP A 102 -8.50 -3.71 13.29
N ARG A 103 -8.74 -2.42 13.55
CA ARG A 103 -8.81 -1.37 12.51
C ARG A 103 -7.44 -1.05 11.95
N GLN A 104 -6.43 -0.98 12.81
CA GLN A 104 -5.06 -0.76 12.36
C GLN A 104 -4.59 -1.94 11.49
N LEU A 105 -4.91 -3.17 11.88
CA LEU A 105 -4.62 -4.37 11.10
C LEU A 105 -5.36 -4.37 9.76
N GLU A 106 -6.63 -3.94 9.72
CA GLU A 106 -7.39 -3.76 8.47
C GLU A 106 -6.73 -2.73 7.53
N SER A 107 -6.27 -1.60 8.05
CA SER A 107 -5.49 -0.61 7.28
C SER A 107 -4.23 -1.22 6.65
N ILE A 108 -3.47 -2.00 7.42
CA ILE A 108 -2.29 -2.70 6.92
C ILE A 108 -2.67 -3.78 5.90
N ALA A 109 -3.76 -4.53 6.12
CA ALA A 109 -4.26 -5.53 5.17
C ALA A 109 -4.61 -4.92 3.82
N HIS A 110 -5.29 -3.77 3.80
CA HIS A 110 -5.59 -3.04 2.56
C HIS A 110 -4.31 -2.59 1.85
N SER A 111 -3.33 -2.07 2.59
CA SER A 111 -2.04 -1.65 2.05
C SER A 111 -1.29 -2.82 1.41
N ARG A 112 -1.20 -3.95 2.12
CA ARG A 112 -0.52 -5.17 1.68
C ARG A 112 -1.19 -5.81 0.48
N TRP A 113 -2.52 -5.90 0.48
CA TRP A 113 -3.27 -6.44 -0.66
C TRP A 113 -3.06 -5.59 -1.92
N CYS A 114 -3.11 -4.26 -1.82
CA CYS A 114 -2.81 -3.38 -2.95
C CYS A 114 -1.38 -3.59 -3.46
N GLY A 115 -0.40 -3.70 -2.56
CA GLY A 115 1.00 -3.94 -2.93
C GLY A 115 1.18 -5.27 -3.66
N ALA A 116 0.65 -6.36 -3.11
CA ALA A 116 0.71 -7.69 -3.73
C ALA A 116 0.03 -7.70 -5.11
N PHE A 117 -1.15 -7.07 -5.21
CA PHE A 117 -1.84 -6.91 -6.49
C PHE A 117 -1.00 -6.14 -7.51
N TRP A 118 -0.40 -5.02 -7.15
CA TRP A 118 0.41 -4.26 -8.11
C TRP A 118 1.69 -5.00 -8.53
N GLN A 119 2.31 -5.77 -7.63
CA GLN A 119 3.45 -6.63 -7.99
C GLN A 119 3.05 -7.74 -8.96
N ASP A 120 1.91 -8.40 -8.72
CA ASP A 120 1.34 -9.40 -9.63
C ASP A 120 1.07 -8.81 -11.04
N GLN A 121 0.71 -7.53 -11.09
CA GLN A 121 0.52 -6.77 -12.33
C GLN A 121 1.82 -6.17 -12.90
N GLY A 122 2.98 -6.65 -12.45
CA GLY A 122 4.30 -6.29 -12.99
C GLY A 122 4.81 -4.91 -12.60
N GLN A 123 4.22 -4.27 -11.59
CA GLN A 123 4.66 -2.94 -11.13
C GLN A 123 5.83 -3.05 -10.16
N ASN A 124 6.70 -2.04 -10.19
CA ASN A 124 7.67 -1.81 -9.13
C ASN A 124 6.95 -1.21 -7.91
N VAL A 125 7.03 -1.90 -6.78
CA VAL A 125 6.32 -1.53 -5.55
C VAL A 125 7.31 -1.34 -4.41
N LEU A 126 7.16 -0.23 -3.67
CA LEU A 126 7.81 -0.05 -2.38
C LEU A 126 6.79 -0.13 -1.24
N PRO A 127 6.92 -1.07 -0.29
CA PRO A 127 6.05 -1.11 0.87
C PRO A 127 6.22 0.16 1.73
N THR A 128 5.11 0.83 1.99
CA THR A 128 5.03 1.88 3.01
C THR A 128 4.77 1.26 4.37
N ILE A 129 5.51 1.71 5.38
CA ILE A 129 5.41 1.29 6.77
C ILE A 129 5.12 2.51 7.63
N SER A 130 4.02 2.44 8.39
CA SER A 130 3.60 3.44 9.36
C SER A 130 3.00 2.70 10.56
N TRP A 131 3.19 3.23 11.76
CA TRP A 131 2.67 2.65 12.99
C TRP A 131 2.35 3.76 14.00
N GLY A 132 1.27 3.58 14.77
CA GLY A 132 0.85 4.56 15.79
C GLY A 132 1.41 4.25 17.19
N LEU A 133 1.49 2.96 17.54
CA LEU A 133 1.89 2.48 18.87
C LEU A 133 2.98 1.43 18.78
N LYS A 134 3.75 1.26 19.86
CA LYS A 134 4.79 0.21 19.94
C LYS A 134 4.22 -1.19 19.66
N ASP A 135 3.03 -1.46 20.19
CA ASP A 135 2.36 -2.76 20.01
C ASP A 135 1.91 -3.01 18.57
N SER A 136 1.69 -1.94 17.78
CA SER A 136 1.34 -2.06 16.36
C SER A 136 2.53 -2.38 15.46
N TYR A 137 3.75 -2.21 15.97
CA TYR A 137 4.99 -2.41 15.22
C TYR A 137 5.06 -3.80 14.56
N GLU A 138 4.64 -4.84 15.28
CA GLU A 138 4.76 -6.21 14.80
C GLU A 138 3.95 -6.47 13.53
N PHE A 139 2.67 -6.08 13.48
CA PHE A 139 1.87 -6.27 12.27
C PHE A 139 2.16 -5.23 11.20
N CYS A 140 2.55 -4.01 11.57
CA CYS A 140 2.93 -2.97 10.60
C CYS A 140 4.17 -3.32 9.78
N PHE A 141 5.11 -4.09 10.33
CA PHE A 141 6.27 -4.62 9.61
C PHE A 141 6.03 -6.00 8.98
N SER A 142 4.91 -6.65 9.29
CA SER A 142 4.65 -7.98 8.76
C SER A 142 4.34 -7.97 7.26
N ALA A 143 4.46 -9.16 6.67
CA ALA A 143 4.20 -9.45 5.27
C ALA A 143 5.03 -8.60 4.28
N VAL A 144 6.18 -8.10 4.72
CA VAL A 144 7.21 -7.52 3.85
C VAL A 144 8.42 -8.43 3.87
N GLU A 145 8.86 -8.86 2.69
CA GLU A 145 10.03 -9.72 2.57
C GLU A 145 11.28 -9.05 3.14
N LYS A 146 12.07 -9.81 3.91
CA LYS A 146 13.28 -9.29 4.55
C LYS A 146 14.30 -8.80 3.50
N GLY A 147 14.92 -7.66 3.79
CA GLY A 147 15.90 -7.03 2.89
C GLY A 147 15.27 -6.28 1.72
N SER A 148 13.95 -6.06 1.73
CA SER A 148 13.27 -5.13 0.84
C SER A 148 13.59 -3.68 1.21
N MET A 149 13.58 -2.83 0.19
CA MET A 149 13.56 -1.38 0.38
C MET A 149 12.16 -0.97 0.84
N VAL A 150 12.07 -0.09 1.84
CA VAL A 150 10.79 0.33 2.43
C VAL A 150 10.71 1.84 2.51
N VAL A 151 9.49 2.37 2.51
CA VAL A 151 9.22 3.79 2.74
C VAL A 151 8.60 3.95 4.12
N ILE A 152 9.13 4.85 4.94
CA ILE A 152 8.59 5.09 6.30
C ILE A 152 7.70 6.33 6.30
N GLY A 153 6.43 6.15 6.68
CA GLY A 153 5.50 7.23 6.95
C GLY A 153 5.81 7.90 8.28
N MET A 154 6.08 9.21 8.27
CA MET A 154 6.40 10.00 9.48
C MET A 154 5.19 10.76 10.04
N ILE A 155 4.00 10.55 9.46
CA ILE A 155 2.76 11.20 9.86
C ILE A 155 2.31 10.58 11.19
N GLY A 156 2.68 11.23 12.29
CA GLY A 156 2.43 10.76 13.67
C GLY A 156 3.66 10.85 14.57
N CYS A 157 4.88 10.79 14.02
CA CYS A 157 6.12 10.84 14.79
C CYS A 157 6.47 12.25 15.31
N LYS A 158 5.89 13.31 14.71
CA LYS A 158 6.22 14.73 15.02
C LYS A 158 5.69 15.25 16.37
N HIS A 159 4.92 14.46 17.13
CA HIS A 159 4.35 14.88 18.41
C HIS A 159 4.73 14.01 19.61
N SER A 160 5.79 13.20 19.51
CA SER A 160 6.38 12.61 20.70
C SER A 160 7.06 13.71 21.53
N LYS A 161 6.35 14.23 22.54
CA LYS A 161 7.02 14.73 23.73
C LYS A 161 7.42 13.50 24.53
N GLU A 162 8.71 13.37 24.82
CA GLU A 162 9.24 12.46 25.84
C GLU A 162 8.45 12.58 27.15
#